data_AF-A0A2D4K822-F1
#
_entry.id   AF-A0A2D4K822-F1
#
_cell.length_a   1.000
_cell.length_b   1.000
_cell.length_c   1.000
_cell.angle_alpha   90.00
_cell.angle_beta   90.00
_cell.angle_gamma   90.00
#
_symmetry.space_group_name_H-M   'P 1'
#
loop_
_entity.id
_entity.type
_entity.pdbx_description
1 polymer ?
#
loop_
_entity_poly.entity_id
_entity_poly.type
_entity_poly.pdbx_seq_one_letter_code
_entity_poly.pdbx_strand_id
1 'polypeptide(L)'
;MVGELKGHSDTVYALKFSRDGEILASGIFFQGSMDNTVKLWDAVKAFEDLETDDFTTATGHINLPESSQDLLLGTYMTKSTPVIHLHFTRRNLLLAAGAYSSQ
;
A
#
# COMPACT_ATOMS: atom_id res chain seq x y z
N MET A 1 -2.12 -0.97 -17.01
CA MET A 1 -1.91 -0.49 -15.63
C MET A 1 -3.25 -0.57 -14.93
N VAL A 2 -3.31 -1.19 -13.75
CA VAL A 2 -4.55 -1.70 -13.15
C VAL A 2 -5.05 -0.81 -11.99
N GLY A 3 -4.15 -0.12 -11.29
CA GLY A 3 -4.48 0.81 -10.21
C GLY A 3 -3.30 1.73 -9.88
N GLU A 4 -3.56 2.92 -9.34
CA GLU A 4 -2.53 3.84 -8.84
C GLU A 4 -2.84 4.24 -7.38
N LEU A 5 -1.98 3.82 -6.44
CA LEU A 5 -2.14 4.10 -5.00
C LEU A 5 -1.26 5.28 -4.61
N LYS A 6 -1.83 6.49 -4.63
CA LYS A 6 -1.16 7.72 -4.16
C LYS A 6 -1.41 7.91 -2.67
N GLY A 7 -0.37 8.25 -1.91
CA GLY A 7 -0.53 8.60 -0.49
C GLY A 7 0.68 8.41 0.40
N HIS A 8 1.71 7.69 -0.06
CA HIS A 8 3.02 7.72 0.59
C HIS A 8 3.75 9.00 0.22
N SER A 9 4.30 9.70 1.22
CA SER A 9 5.03 10.96 0.99
C SER A 9 6.48 10.75 0.54
N ASP A 10 6.94 9.50 0.50
CA ASP A 10 8.29 9.09 0.17
C ASP A 10 8.29 7.66 -0.42
N THR A 11 9.48 7.13 -0.65
CA THR A 11 9.75 5.87 -1.33
C THR A 11 9.20 4.68 -0.55
N VAL A 12 8.30 3.94 -1.21
CA VAL A 12 7.81 2.66 -0.70
C VAL A 12 8.87 1.59 -0.90
N TYR A 13 9.29 0.94 0.18
CA TYR A 13 10.36 -0.05 0.16
C TYR A 13 9.87 -1.46 0.50
N ALA A 14 8.78 -1.54 1.28
CA ALA A 14 8.17 -2.80 1.66
C ALA A 14 6.75 -2.87 1.12
N LEU A 15 6.42 -3.96 0.42
CA LEU A 15 5.08 -4.28 -0.06
C LEU A 15 4.76 -5.74 0.26
N LYS A 16 3.60 -5.99 0.86
CA LYS A 16 3.09 -7.35 1.08
C LYS A 16 1.57 -7.42 1.01
N PHE A 17 1.08 -8.42 0.30
CA PHE A 17 -0.31 -8.82 0.37
C PHE A 17 -0.56 -9.72 1.59
N SER A 18 -1.76 -9.60 2.14
CA SER A 18 -2.33 -10.60 3.03
C SER A 18 -2.52 -11.93 2.27
N ARG A 19 -2.66 -13.02 3.01
CA ARG A 19 -2.74 -14.38 2.45
C ARG A 19 -4.04 -14.63 1.70
N ASP A 20 -5.11 -13.99 2.13
CA ASP A 20 -6.43 -13.96 1.49
C ASP A 20 -6.46 -13.05 0.24
N GLY A 21 -5.46 -12.17 0.09
CA GLY A 21 -5.41 -11.20 -1.00
C GLY A 21 -6.33 -10.00 -0.78
N GLU A 22 -6.98 -9.87 0.39
CA GLU A 22 -7.95 -8.81 0.66
C GLU A 22 -7.26 -7.49 1.01
N ILE A 23 -6.09 -7.57 1.65
CA ILE A 23 -5.37 -6.40 2.16
C ILE A 23 -3.97 -6.33 1.54
N LEU A 24 -3.58 -5.15 1.09
CA LEU A 24 -2.21 -4.81 0.73
C LEU A 24 -1.59 -3.91 1.81
N ALA A 25 -0.44 -4.30 2.33
CA ALA A 25 0.36 -3.46 3.21
C ALA A 25 1.52 -2.84 2.45
N SER A 26 1.74 -1.54 2.63
CA SER A 26 2.88 -0.81 2.07
C SER A 26 3.57 0.03 3.14
N GLY A 27 4.89 -0.08 3.17
CA GLY A 27 5.75 0.53 4.18
C GLY A 27 6.81 1.42 3.54
N ILE A 28 6.98 2.59 4.14
CA ILE A 28 7.97 3.58 3.73
C ILE A 28 9.32 3.30 4.39
N PHE A 29 10.41 3.55 3.66
CA PHE A 29 11.78 3.50 4.17
C PHE A 29 12.42 4.87 3.98
N PHE A 30 12.35 5.72 5.00
CA PHE A 30 13.16 6.93 5.03
C PHE A 30 13.53 7.31 6.47
N GLN A 31 14.83 7.23 6.79
CA GLN A 31 15.36 7.78 8.04
C GLN A 31 15.29 9.31 7.96
N GLY A 32 14.47 9.92 8.81
CA GLY A 32 14.23 11.36 8.81
C GLY A 32 12.90 11.79 8.17
N SER A 33 12.07 10.84 7.69
CA SER A 33 10.71 11.17 7.24
C SER A 33 9.88 11.58 8.47
N MET A 34 9.18 12.72 8.34
CA MET A 34 8.25 13.22 9.36
C MET A 34 7.02 12.32 9.50
N ASP A 35 6.76 11.46 8.52
CA ASP A 35 5.53 10.69 8.37
C ASP A 35 5.79 9.19 8.11
N ASN A 36 6.88 8.67 8.68
CA ASN A 36 7.23 7.25 8.70
C ASN A 36 5.98 6.40 9.04
N THR A 37 5.40 5.77 8.02
CA THR A 37 4.08 5.13 8.09
C THR A 37 4.01 3.81 7.33
N VAL A 38 3.17 2.92 7.85
CA VAL A 38 2.65 1.75 7.15
C VAL A 38 1.21 2.03 6.78
N LYS A 39 0.88 1.89 5.50
CA LYS A 39 -0.47 2.05 4.99
C LYS A 39 -1.06 0.69 4.63
N LEU A 40 -2.31 0.49 4.99
CA LEU A 40 -3.10 -0.67 4.59
C LEU A 40 -4.08 -0.24 3.52
N TRP A 41 -4.17 -1.04 2.46
CA TRP A 41 -5.04 -0.79 1.32
C TRP A 41 -5.98 -1.97 1.14
N ASP A 42 -7.22 -1.68 0.79
CA ASP A 42 -8.19 -2.66 0.36
C ASP A 42 -7.85 -3.08 -1.08
N ALA A 43 -7.34 -4.30 -1.23
CA ALA A 43 -6.97 -4.83 -2.53
C ALA A 43 -8.21 -5.32 -3.30
N VAL A 44 -9.23 -5.84 -2.60
CA VAL A 44 -10.46 -6.32 -3.24
C VAL A 44 -11.12 -5.18 -4.00
N LYS A 45 -11.33 -4.05 -3.32
CA LYS A 45 -11.92 -2.86 -3.92
C LYS A 45 -11.07 -2.28 -5.06
N ALA A 46 -9.74 -2.35 -4.91
CA ALA A 46 -8.83 -1.92 -5.97
C ALA A 46 -8.90 -2.79 -7.23
N PHE A 47 -9.40 -4.03 -7.13
CA PHE A 47 -9.62 -4.95 -8.25
C PHE A 47 -11.09 -5.05 -8.70
N GLU A 48 -12.05 -4.70 -7.85
CA GLU A 48 -13.49 -4.66 -8.21
C GLU A 48 -13.80 -3.52 -9.19
N ASP A 49 -13.15 -2.36 -9.02
CA ASP A 49 -13.28 -1.24 -9.96
C ASP A 49 -12.67 -1.51 -11.36
N LEU A 50 -12.10 -2.71 -11.58
CA LEU A 50 -11.59 -3.18 -12.87
C LEU A 50 -12.58 -4.02 -13.67
N GLU A 51 -13.87 -4.01 -13.33
CA GLU A 51 -14.88 -4.38 -14.32
C GLU A 51 -14.79 -3.39 -15.50
N THR A 52 -13.95 -3.76 -16.46
CA THR A 52 -13.63 -3.03 -17.67
C THR A 52 -14.90 -2.78 -18.45
N ASP A 53 -15.32 -1.52 -18.56
CA ASP A 53 -16.02 -1.07 -19.74
C ASP A 53 -15.17 -1.47 -20.96
N ASP A 54 -15.70 -2.42 -21.76
CA ASP A 54 -15.08 -3.06 -22.94
C ASP A 54 -14.40 -2.06 -23.92
N PHE A 55 -14.79 -0.79 -23.86
CA PHE A 55 -14.31 0.29 -24.71
C PHE A 55 -12.87 0.74 -24.43
N THR A 56 -12.37 0.63 -23.19
CA THR A 56 -11.04 1.16 -22.80
C THR A 56 -9.87 0.25 -23.22
N THR A 57 -10.13 -1.04 -23.41
CA THR A 57 -9.17 -2.03 -23.92
C THR A 57 -8.69 -1.74 -25.35
N ALA A 58 -9.48 -1.02 -26.15
CA ALA A 58 -9.17 -0.72 -27.56
C ALA A 58 -8.22 0.48 -27.74
N THR A 59 -8.15 1.40 -26.77
CA THR A 59 -7.30 2.60 -26.82
C THR A 59 -6.06 2.50 -25.93
N GLY A 60 -5.92 1.43 -25.14
CA GLY A 60 -4.77 1.19 -24.27
C GLY A 60 -4.70 2.08 -23.02
N HIS A 61 -5.68 2.97 -22.83
CA HIS A 61 -5.80 3.82 -21.65
C HIS A 61 -6.94 3.30 -20.77
N ILE A 62 -6.58 2.79 -19.59
CA ILE A 62 -7.52 2.38 -18.53
C ILE A 62 -7.76 3.62 -17.68
N ASN A 63 -9.01 4.06 -17.55
CA ASN A 63 -9.39 5.14 -16.64
C ASN A 63 -9.34 4.59 -15.22
N LEU A 64 -8.31 4.98 -14.46
CA LEU A 64 -8.18 4.57 -13.07
C LEU A 64 -9.04 5.48 -12.18
N PRO A 65 -9.82 4.93 -11.24
CA PRO A 65 -10.51 5.76 -10.26
C PRO A 65 -9.47 6.56 -9.45
N GLU A 66 -9.62 7.88 -9.42
CA GLU A 66 -8.68 8.80 -8.77
C GLU A 66 -8.71 8.71 -7.22
N SER A 67 -9.63 7.92 -6.67
CA SER A 67 -9.86 7.82 -5.22
C SER A 67 -8.96 6.79 -4.54
N SER A 68 -7.65 7.01 -4.65
CA SER A 68 -6.66 6.30 -3.83
C SER A 68 -6.97 6.38 -2.33
N GLN A 69 -7.65 7.44 -1.86
CA GLN A 69 -8.09 7.59 -0.47
C GLN A 69 -9.20 6.60 -0.07
N ASP A 70 -10.08 6.21 -1.00
CA ASP A 70 -11.16 5.26 -0.72
C ASP A 70 -10.68 3.81 -0.62
N LEU A 71 -9.45 3.56 -1.08
CA LEU A 71 -8.75 2.28 -0.95
C LEU A 71 -7.92 2.21 0.33
N LEU A 72 -7.66 3.34 1.00
CA LEU A 72 -6.83 3.38 2.21
C LEU A 72 -7.65 2.94 3.43
N LEU A 73 -7.39 1.73 3.91
CA LEU A 73 -8.00 1.18 5.13
C LEU A 73 -7.45 1.85 6.40
N GLY A 74 -6.18 2.22 6.39
CA GLY A 74 -5.56 2.84 7.57
C GLY A 74 -4.11 3.23 7.37
N THR A 75 -3.67 4.21 8.17
CA THR A 75 -2.27 4.66 8.24
C THR A 75 -1.75 4.50 9.67
N TYR A 76 -0.66 3.77 9.82
CA TYR A 76 -0.03 3.46 11.10
C TYR A 76 1.36 4.08 11.16
N MET A 77 1.58 4.98 12.13
CA MET A 77 2.89 5.63 12.29
C MET A 77 3.91 4.69 12.93
N THR A 78 5.10 4.61 12.36
CA THR A 78 6.20 3.78 12.85
C THR A 78 7.20 4.57 13.70
N LYS A 79 6.79 5.74 14.23
CA LYS A 79 7.55 6.55 15.20
C LYS A 79 9.00 6.81 14.77
N SER A 80 9.18 7.29 13.54
CA SER A 80 10.49 7.56 12.94
C SER A 80 11.40 6.33 12.78
N THR A 81 10.83 5.12 12.83
CA THR A 81 11.54 3.88 12.48
C THR A 81 11.21 3.51 11.02
N PRO A 82 12.23 3.39 10.15
CA PRO A 82 12.00 2.99 8.76
C PRO A 82 11.60 1.52 8.72
N VAL A 83 10.61 1.17 7.91
CA VAL A 83 10.18 -0.24 7.77
C VAL A 83 10.97 -0.90 6.66
N ILE A 84 11.82 -1.85 7.04
CA ILE A 84 12.63 -2.63 6.09
C ILE A 84 11.91 -3.87 5.60
N HIS A 85 10.95 -4.38 6.39
CA HIS A 85 10.29 -5.63 6.07
C HIS A 85 8.86 -5.66 6.62
N LEU A 86 7.93 -6.08 5.76
CA LEU A 86 6.55 -6.39 6.12
C LEU A 86 6.33 -7.89 5.99
N HIS A 87 5.54 -8.47 6.89
CA HIS A 87 5.17 -9.88 6.83
C HIS A 87 3.77 -10.12 7.40
N PHE A 88 2.89 -10.70 6.59
CA PHE A 88 1.62 -11.23 7.08
C PHE A 88 1.79 -12.67 7.54
N THR A 89 1.34 -12.93 8.77
CA THR A 89 1.24 -14.30 9.29
C THR A 89 0.01 -15.02 8.70
N ARG A 90 -0.10 -16.34 8.97
CA ARG A 90 -1.27 -17.14 8.58
C ARG A 90 -2.58 -16.73 9.24
N ARG A 91 -2.53 -15.92 10.31
CA ARG A 91 -3.72 -15.40 11.02
C ARG A 91 -3.98 -13.92 10.73
N ASN A 92 -3.48 -13.42 9.59
CA ASN A 92 -3.62 -12.03 9.16
C ASN A 92 -3.06 -11.00 10.17
N LEU A 93 -2.06 -11.40 10.97
CA LEU A 93 -1.27 -10.45 11.76
C LEU A 93 -0.16 -9.87 10.87
N LEU A 94 -0.13 -8.55 10.73
CA LEU A 94 0.94 -7.82 10.05
C LEU A 94 2.10 -7.54 11.01
N LEU A 95 3.28 -8.00 10.65
CA LEU A 95 4.54 -7.70 11.31
C LEU A 95 5.33 -6.70 10.47
N ALA A 96 5.66 -5.56 11.08
CA ALA A 96 6.57 -4.57 10.50
C ALA A 96 7.88 -4.60 11.29
N ALA A 97 8.99 -4.82 10.58
CA ALA A 97 10.33 -4.76 11.15
C ALA A 97 11.08 -3.55 10.58
N GLY A 98 11.76 -2.83 11.46
CA GLY A 98 12.51 -1.62 11.15
C GLY A 98 13.71 -1.50 12.06
N ALA A 99 14.86 -1.13 11.50
CA ALA A 99 16.03 -0.81 12.29
C ALA A 99 15.97 0.67 12.69
N TYR A 100 15.70 0.93 13.97
CA TYR A 100 15.80 2.29 14.49
C TYR A 100 17.27 2.70 14.57
N SER A 101 17.59 3.86 14.00
CA SER A 101 18.91 4.48 14.13
C SER A 101 18.73 5.80 14.86
N SER A 102 19.32 5.91 16.05
CA SER A 102 19.45 7.17 16.77
C SER A 102 20.72 7.86 16.26
N GLN A 103 20.58 8.81 15.34
CA GLN A 103 21.61 9.80 15.04
C GLN A 103 21.27 11.08 15.82
#